data_AF-A0A2V8G137-F1
#
_entry.id   AF-A0A2V8G137-F1
#
_cell.length_a   1.000
_cell.length_b   1.000
_cell.length_c   1.000
_cell.angle_alpha   90.00
_cell.angle_beta   90.00
_cell.angle_gamma   90.00
#
_symmetry.space_group_name_H-M   'P 1'
#
loop_
_entity.id
_entity.type
_entity.pdbx_description
1 polymer ?
#
loop_
_entity_poly.entity_id
_entity_poly.type
_entity_poly.pdbx_seq_one_letter_code
_entity_poly.pdbx_strand_id
1 'polypeptide(L)'
;MKVRCSAVVLCLSATALAAQKAPTPGPIVQRVGDTGFIQLESRSFNQLDARHQALAYWLTQASIAIDPIIYDQLSRFGLREKRLLEEIVARPSGISPAAFGKIRDFALLFWANRGNHNETTAQKFLPGFTFDELHAAGLAAQAHGAFKTSYADLPPLATREALEHELTDLRGPLFDPSVEPMTTAKTPPQGKDILQASSNTFHQGVSLQDLKSFEERYPLNSRVVKAADGSIREEVYRAGTPDGRVSTGLYATYLKKANEYLDKARAVADPAQATVIADLIRFYQTGDPKDWLQFGADWVRDDAPVDFANGFIEVYRDARGAKGSSQSFVTVTDKPVTDAMVKLAQNAAYFEQKAP
;
A
#
# COMPACT_ATOMS: atom_id res chain seq x y z
N MET A 1 29.53 83.10 26.63
CA MET A 1 29.55 81.62 26.63
C MET A 1 28.49 81.11 27.59
N LYS A 2 27.34 80.65 27.06
CA LYS A 2 26.24 80.05 27.84
C LYS A 2 26.28 78.55 27.55
N VAL A 3 26.65 77.73 28.54
CA VAL A 3 26.58 76.26 28.43
C VAL A 3 25.25 75.84 29.03
N ARG A 4 24.35 75.36 28.17
CA ARG A 4 23.05 74.79 28.54
C ARG A 4 23.22 73.31 28.83
N CYS A 5 22.67 72.90 29.97
CA CYS A 5 22.46 71.52 30.39
C CYS A 5 21.29 70.94 29.57
N SER A 6 21.49 69.81 28.89
CA SER A 6 20.43 69.04 28.24
C SER A 6 20.37 67.66 28.86
N ALA A 7 19.27 67.38 29.55
CA ALA A 7 18.93 66.07 30.08
C ALA A 7 18.56 65.11 28.93
N VAL A 8 19.14 63.92 28.94
CA VAL A 8 18.83 62.82 28.02
C VAL A 8 17.68 62.02 28.64
N VAL A 9 16.53 62.01 27.98
CA VAL A 9 15.40 61.14 28.30
C VAL A 9 15.64 59.78 27.65
N LEU A 10 15.81 58.73 28.46
CA LEU A 10 15.96 57.36 28.02
C LEU A 10 14.57 56.72 27.89
N CYS A 11 14.05 56.60 26.66
CA CYS A 11 12.84 55.83 26.38
C CYS A 11 13.16 54.33 26.41
N LEU A 12 12.77 53.65 27.48
CA LEU A 12 12.75 52.18 27.57
C LEU A 12 11.51 51.65 26.83
N SER A 13 11.72 51.18 25.60
CA SER A 13 10.74 50.40 24.84
C SER A 13 10.66 48.99 25.42
N ALA A 14 9.58 48.71 26.17
CA ALA A 14 9.24 47.36 26.59
C ALA A 14 8.78 46.55 25.37
N THR A 15 9.68 45.73 24.82
CA THR A 15 9.34 44.68 23.86
C THR A 15 8.58 43.58 24.62
N ALA A 16 7.25 43.58 24.47
CA ALA A 16 6.44 42.44 24.84
C ALA A 16 6.88 41.25 23.98
N LEU A 17 7.67 40.35 24.56
CA LEU A 17 7.89 39.01 24.04
C LEU A 17 6.53 38.30 24.06
N ALA A 18 5.83 38.35 22.92
CA ALA A 18 4.73 37.44 22.66
C ALA A 18 5.32 36.03 22.71
N ALA A 19 5.12 35.35 23.84
CA ALA A 19 5.37 33.93 23.95
C ALA A 19 4.55 33.25 22.84
N GLN A 20 5.23 32.77 21.79
CA GLN A 20 4.62 31.87 20.84
C GLN A 20 4.12 30.67 21.64
N LYS A 21 2.79 30.55 21.75
CA LYS A 21 2.14 29.33 22.20
C LYS A 21 2.80 28.18 21.44
N ALA A 22 3.36 27.21 22.17
CA ALA A 22 3.79 25.96 21.56
C ALA A 22 2.66 25.45 20.67
N PRO A 23 2.94 25.06 19.41
CA PRO A 23 1.90 24.56 18.53
C PRO A 23 1.18 23.41 19.23
N THR A 24 -0.13 23.52 19.38
CA THR A 24 -0.99 22.39 19.75
C THR A 24 -0.62 21.24 18.81
N PRO A 25 -0.34 20.01 19.30
CA PRO A 25 0.01 18.92 18.42
C PRO A 25 -1.16 18.69 17.44
N GLY A 26 -0.98 19.06 16.18
CA GLY A 26 -1.91 18.72 15.11
C GLY A 26 -1.77 17.24 14.74
N PRO A 27 -2.67 16.70 13.89
CA PRO A 27 -2.63 15.29 13.50
C PRO A 27 -1.38 14.92 12.67
N ILE A 28 -0.64 15.92 12.16
CA ILE A 28 0.58 15.72 11.39
C ILE A 28 1.72 15.28 12.31
N VAL A 29 2.18 14.04 12.15
CA VAL A 29 3.30 13.45 12.88
C VAL A 29 4.64 13.77 12.22
N GLN A 30 4.68 13.76 10.89
CA GLN A 30 5.90 14.01 10.13
C GLN A 30 5.56 14.62 8.76
N ARG A 31 6.52 15.34 8.17
CA ARG A 31 6.46 15.79 6.80
C ARG A 31 7.74 15.41 6.06
N VAL A 32 7.59 14.94 4.83
CA VAL A 32 8.69 14.69 3.89
C VAL A 32 8.33 15.36 2.57
N GLY A 33 9.07 16.41 2.20
CA GLY A 33 8.70 17.28 1.07
C GLY A 33 7.27 17.82 1.24
N ASP A 34 6.43 17.59 0.23
CA ASP A 34 5.03 18.01 0.22
C ASP A 34 4.07 16.97 0.82
N THR A 35 4.58 15.83 1.28
CA THR A 35 3.77 14.75 1.89
C THR A 35 3.73 14.88 3.41
N GLY A 36 2.53 15.11 3.95
CA GLY A 36 2.26 15.07 5.39
C GLY A 36 1.77 13.70 5.84
N PHE A 37 2.43 13.12 6.84
CA PHE A 37 2.00 11.89 7.50
C PHE A 37 1.15 12.26 8.71
N ILE A 38 -0.09 11.78 8.73
CA ILE A 38 -1.03 12.03 9.82
C ILE A 38 -1.28 10.76 10.62
N GLN A 39 -1.50 10.93 11.93
CA GLN A 39 -2.00 9.87 12.79
C GLN A 39 -3.52 10.01 12.90
N LEU A 40 -4.22 8.91 12.64
CA LEU A 40 -5.66 8.80 12.85
C LEU A 40 -5.92 8.02 14.15
N GLU A 41 -6.89 8.48 14.93
CA GLU A 41 -7.35 7.79 16.15
C GLU A 41 -8.71 7.13 15.89
N SER A 42 -8.85 5.84 16.20
CA SER A 42 -10.15 5.16 16.25
C SER A 42 -10.65 5.11 17.69
N ARG A 43 -11.28 6.18 18.15
CA ARG A 43 -11.80 6.26 19.55
C ARG A 43 -12.89 5.24 19.82
N SER A 44 -13.68 4.90 18.80
CA SER A 44 -14.73 3.88 18.85
C SER A 44 -14.19 2.49 19.18
N PHE A 45 -12.92 2.19 18.88
CA PHE A 45 -12.30 0.91 19.23
C PHE A 45 -12.34 0.60 20.73
N ASN A 46 -12.20 1.63 21.58
CA ASN A 46 -12.23 1.45 23.04
C ASN A 46 -13.62 1.14 23.59
N GLN A 47 -14.66 1.28 22.78
CA GLN A 47 -16.05 1.00 23.14
C GLN A 47 -16.48 -0.43 22.76
N LEU A 48 -15.65 -1.12 21.96
CA LEU A 48 -15.86 -2.51 21.60
C LEU A 48 -15.64 -3.43 22.81
N ASP A 49 -16.37 -4.54 22.86
CA ASP A 49 -16.02 -5.63 23.76
C ASP A 49 -14.72 -6.35 23.31
N ALA A 50 -14.16 -7.17 24.20
CA ALA A 50 -12.90 -7.86 23.94
C ALA A 50 -12.95 -8.78 22.71
N ARG A 51 -14.11 -9.35 22.38
CA ARG A 51 -14.28 -10.24 21.22
C ARG A 51 -14.19 -9.43 19.92
N HIS A 52 -14.86 -8.29 19.84
CA HIS A 52 -14.79 -7.38 18.69
C HIS A 52 -13.42 -6.71 18.54
N GLN A 53 -12.73 -6.42 19.65
CA GLN A 53 -11.33 -5.96 19.60
C GLN A 53 -10.40 -7.03 19.03
N ALA A 54 -10.57 -8.29 19.43
CA ALA A 54 -9.82 -9.41 18.88
C ALA A 54 -10.12 -9.63 17.39
N LEU A 55 -11.39 -9.51 16.98
CA LEU A 55 -11.80 -9.56 15.58
C LEU A 55 -11.07 -8.48 14.75
N ALA A 56 -11.15 -7.21 15.17
CA ALA A 56 -10.48 -6.09 14.48
C ALA A 56 -8.97 -6.29 14.37
N TYR A 57 -8.33 -6.83 15.41
CA TYR A 57 -6.92 -7.21 15.38
C TYR A 57 -6.64 -8.26 14.29
N TRP A 58 -7.39 -9.37 14.26
CA TRP A 58 -7.16 -10.43 13.28
C TRP A 58 -7.44 -10.00 11.84
N LEU A 59 -8.49 -9.19 11.62
CA LEU A 59 -8.75 -8.59 10.31
C LEU A 59 -7.59 -7.68 9.88
N THR A 60 -7.03 -6.90 10.81
CA THR A 60 -5.86 -6.05 10.54
C THR A 60 -4.62 -6.88 10.20
N GLN A 61 -4.39 -8.01 10.89
CA GLN A 61 -3.30 -8.92 10.55
C GLN A 61 -3.48 -9.52 9.13
N ALA A 62 -4.71 -9.82 8.72
CA ALA A 62 -4.99 -10.23 7.34
C ALA A 62 -4.71 -9.11 6.33
N SER A 63 -5.03 -7.85 6.66
CA SER A 63 -4.68 -6.68 5.83
C SER A 63 -3.17 -6.54 5.64
N ILE A 64 -2.39 -6.66 6.73
CA ILE A 64 -0.92 -6.59 6.69
C ILE A 64 -0.35 -7.73 5.84
N ALA A 65 -0.95 -8.93 5.91
CA ALA A 65 -0.47 -10.09 5.17
C ALA A 65 -0.51 -9.91 3.64
N ILE A 66 -1.45 -9.10 3.12
CA ILE A 66 -1.59 -8.84 1.68
C ILE A 66 -0.92 -7.53 1.22
N ASP A 67 -0.43 -6.68 2.12
CA ASP A 67 0.27 -5.42 1.79
C ASP A 67 1.41 -5.62 0.76
N PRO A 68 2.25 -6.66 0.84
CA PRO A 68 3.33 -6.82 -0.14
C PRO A 68 2.85 -6.99 -1.59
N ILE A 69 1.62 -7.48 -1.80
CA ILE A 69 1.08 -7.73 -3.14
C ILE A 69 0.99 -6.44 -3.96
N ILE A 70 0.61 -5.31 -3.35
CA ILE A 70 0.44 -4.08 -4.12
C ILE A 70 1.78 -3.59 -4.69
N TYR A 71 2.89 -3.78 -3.98
CA TYR A 71 4.21 -3.38 -4.47
C TYR A 71 4.59 -4.15 -5.73
N ASP A 72 4.31 -5.47 -5.79
CA ASP A 72 4.52 -6.26 -7.00
C ASP A 72 3.55 -5.88 -8.13
N GLN A 73 2.29 -5.55 -7.79
CA GLN A 73 1.31 -5.09 -8.77
C GLN A 73 1.71 -3.76 -9.45
N LEU A 74 2.41 -2.86 -8.76
CA LEU A 74 2.77 -1.54 -9.31
C LEU A 74 4.13 -1.51 -10.01
N SER A 75 5.04 -2.42 -9.66
CA SER A 75 6.28 -2.65 -10.38
C SER A 75 6.80 -4.06 -10.11
N ARG A 76 7.39 -4.69 -11.13
CA ARG A 76 8.12 -5.98 -10.99
C ARG A 76 9.34 -5.89 -10.05
N PHE A 77 9.77 -4.68 -9.70
CA PHE A 77 10.86 -4.43 -8.75
C PHE A 77 10.34 -4.01 -7.37
N GLY A 78 9.06 -3.64 -7.24
CA GLY A 78 8.54 -2.97 -6.05
C GLY A 78 8.73 -3.76 -4.76
N LEU A 79 8.54 -5.08 -4.78
CA LEU A 79 8.75 -5.92 -3.60
C LEU A 79 10.24 -6.05 -3.22
N ARG A 80 11.11 -6.13 -4.23
CA ARG A 80 12.58 -6.18 -4.06
C ARG A 80 13.11 -4.87 -3.47
N GLU A 81 12.62 -3.74 -3.98
CA GLU A 81 12.90 -2.40 -3.47
C GLU A 81 12.37 -2.21 -2.05
N LYS A 82 11.13 -2.65 -1.76
CA LYS A 82 10.55 -2.64 -0.42
C LYS A 82 11.43 -3.38 0.58
N ARG A 83 11.83 -4.62 0.25
CA ARG A 83 12.75 -5.42 1.08
C ARG A 83 14.05 -4.67 1.35
N LEU A 84 14.67 -4.11 0.32
CA LEU A 84 15.93 -3.38 0.45
C LEU A 84 15.80 -2.20 1.42
N LEU A 85 14.76 -1.38 1.25
CA LEU A 85 14.52 -0.21 2.08
C LEU A 85 14.17 -0.58 3.53
N GLU A 86 13.31 -1.57 3.75
CA GLU A 86 12.91 -2.00 5.09
C GLU A 86 14.07 -2.59 5.90
N GLU A 87 14.86 -3.47 5.28
CA GLU A 87 16.01 -4.10 5.91
C GLU A 87 17.09 -3.07 6.28
N ILE A 88 17.29 -2.05 5.44
CA ILE A 88 18.19 -0.93 5.73
C ILE A 88 17.64 -0.04 6.85
N VAL A 89 16.37 0.38 6.76
CA VAL A 89 15.75 1.29 7.74
C VAL A 89 15.65 0.63 9.13
N ALA A 90 15.40 -0.67 9.19
CA ALA A 90 15.35 -1.44 10.43
C ALA A 90 16.73 -1.70 11.06
N ARG A 91 17.83 -1.37 10.38
CA ARG A 91 19.23 -1.57 10.83
C ARG A 91 20.08 -0.31 10.62
N PRO A 92 19.80 0.81 11.32
CA PRO A 92 20.51 2.07 11.13
C PRO A 92 21.99 2.05 11.57
N SER A 93 22.42 1.02 12.31
CA SER A 93 23.76 0.95 12.88
C SER A 93 24.83 0.88 11.78
N GLY A 94 25.86 1.71 11.88
CA GLY A 94 26.94 1.79 10.91
C GLY A 94 26.62 2.59 9.64
N ILE A 95 25.39 3.08 9.48
CA ILE A 95 24.99 3.96 8.37
C ILE A 95 25.25 5.43 8.76
N SER A 96 25.86 6.21 7.87
CA SER A 96 26.04 7.64 8.07
C SER A 96 24.70 8.32 8.38
N PRO A 97 24.56 9.16 9.43
CA PRO A 97 23.31 9.82 9.76
C PRO A 97 22.70 10.63 8.60
N ALA A 98 23.55 11.25 7.78
CA ALA A 98 23.11 12.02 6.61
C ALA A 98 22.53 11.11 5.51
N ALA A 99 23.19 9.98 5.21
CA ALA A 99 22.69 9.00 4.24
C ALA A 99 21.40 8.33 4.76
N PHE A 100 21.39 7.93 6.03
CA PHE A 100 20.23 7.33 6.67
C PHE A 100 19.01 8.24 6.64
N GLY A 101 19.19 9.55 6.92
CA GLY A 101 18.11 10.54 6.83
C GLY A 101 17.45 10.56 5.45
N LYS A 102 18.25 10.66 4.38
CA LYS A 102 17.75 10.65 3.00
C LYS A 102 17.08 9.33 2.61
N ILE A 103 17.66 8.20 3.02
CA ILE A 103 17.10 6.86 2.74
C ILE A 103 15.76 6.69 3.45
N ARG A 104 15.67 7.09 4.72
CA ARG A 104 14.43 7.04 5.50
C ARG A 104 13.36 7.95 4.89
N ASP A 105 13.71 9.16 4.47
CA ASP A 105 12.76 10.08 3.85
C ASP A 105 12.20 9.50 2.54
N PHE A 106 13.05 8.92 1.69
CA PHE A 106 12.58 8.20 0.50
C PHE A 106 11.74 6.98 0.85
N ALA A 107 12.12 6.19 1.86
CA ALA A 107 11.36 5.01 2.28
C ALA A 107 9.95 5.38 2.77
N LEU A 108 9.81 6.50 3.49
CA LEU A 108 8.50 7.02 3.91
C LEU A 108 7.63 7.38 2.69
N LEU A 109 8.19 8.07 1.70
CA LEU A 109 7.48 8.34 0.44
C LEU A 109 7.15 7.05 -0.31
N PHE A 110 8.09 6.12 -0.36
CA PHE A 110 7.93 4.82 -1.03
C PHE A 110 6.77 4.02 -0.43
N TRP A 111 6.70 3.91 0.89
CA TRP A 111 5.61 3.21 1.58
C TRP A 111 4.27 3.93 1.42
N ALA A 112 4.26 5.27 1.51
CA ALA A 112 3.04 6.06 1.30
C ALA A 112 2.44 5.82 -0.09
N ASN A 113 3.30 5.66 -1.10
CA ASN A 113 2.87 5.47 -2.49
C ASN A 113 2.85 4.00 -2.95
N ARG A 114 3.21 3.05 -2.08
CA ARG A 114 3.30 1.62 -2.39
C ARG A 114 4.30 1.32 -3.53
N GLY A 115 5.37 2.11 -3.62
CA GLY A 115 6.36 2.09 -4.70
C GLY A 115 7.04 3.44 -4.90
N ASN A 116 7.92 3.56 -5.90
CA ASN A 116 8.62 4.80 -6.25
C ASN A 116 7.89 5.64 -7.32
N HIS A 117 6.57 5.53 -7.40
CA HIS A 117 5.71 6.33 -8.27
C HIS A 117 4.67 7.06 -7.43
N ASN A 118 4.40 8.31 -7.75
CA ASN A 118 3.41 9.10 -7.02
C ASN A 118 2.00 8.52 -7.24
N GLU A 119 1.26 8.25 -6.17
CA GLU A 119 -0.06 7.62 -6.23
C GLU A 119 -1.09 8.46 -7.00
N THR A 120 -0.94 9.79 -7.00
CA THR A 120 -1.85 10.71 -7.69
C THR A 120 -1.49 10.91 -9.16
N THR A 121 -0.20 11.11 -9.48
CA THR A 121 0.24 11.42 -10.86
C THR A 121 0.70 10.21 -11.65
N ALA A 122 0.87 9.07 -10.98
CA ALA A 122 1.51 7.85 -11.47
C ALA A 122 2.98 8.01 -11.91
N GLN A 123 3.59 9.19 -11.76
CA GLN A 123 4.96 9.47 -12.22
C GLN A 123 5.99 8.97 -11.23
N LYS A 124 7.08 8.42 -11.74
CA LYS A 124 8.23 8.02 -10.94
C LYS A 124 8.85 9.22 -10.22
N PHE A 125 9.21 9.05 -8.95
CA PHE A 125 10.04 9.98 -8.20
C PHE A 125 11.37 9.32 -7.81
N LEU A 126 12.46 10.09 -7.83
CA LEU A 126 13.80 9.58 -7.58
C LEU A 126 14.23 9.83 -6.13
N PRO A 127 15.12 8.99 -5.57
CA PRO A 127 15.70 9.22 -4.26
C PRO A 127 16.60 10.46 -4.23
N GLY A 128 16.66 11.12 -3.07
CA GLY A 128 17.58 12.24 -2.80
C GLY A 128 18.99 11.81 -2.36
N PHE A 129 19.27 10.50 -2.31
CA PHE A 129 20.58 9.92 -2.01
C PHE A 129 21.24 9.37 -3.28
N THR A 130 22.54 9.10 -3.22
CA THR A 130 23.29 8.48 -4.32
C THR A 130 23.25 6.95 -4.27
N PHE A 131 23.57 6.31 -5.38
CA PHE A 131 23.75 4.85 -5.40
C PHE A 131 24.81 4.39 -4.40
N ASP A 132 25.92 5.13 -4.25
CA ASP A 132 26.99 4.79 -3.30
C ASP A 132 26.52 4.90 -1.84
N GLU A 133 25.68 5.89 -1.52
CA GLU A 133 25.04 6.01 -0.20
C GLU A 133 24.13 4.81 0.09
N LEU A 134 23.31 4.38 -0.88
CA LEU A 134 22.47 3.17 -0.76
C LEU A 134 23.31 1.91 -0.62
N HIS A 135 24.35 1.76 -1.44
CA HIS A 135 25.23 0.61 -1.44
C HIS A 135 25.97 0.46 -0.10
N ALA A 136 26.55 1.54 0.42
CA ALA A 136 27.18 1.55 1.72
C ALA A 136 26.19 1.23 2.85
N ALA A 137 24.97 1.78 2.78
CA ALA A 137 23.91 1.50 3.74
C ALA A 137 23.47 0.03 3.72
N GLY A 138 23.32 -0.57 2.54
CA GLY A 138 23.00 -2.00 2.38
C GLY A 138 24.07 -2.90 3.02
N LEU A 139 25.35 -2.64 2.75
CA LEU A 139 26.45 -3.40 3.34
C LEU A 139 26.52 -3.24 4.87
N ALA A 140 26.31 -2.02 5.37
CA ALA A 140 26.24 -1.77 6.81
C ALA A 140 25.07 -2.52 7.46
N ALA A 141 23.88 -2.48 6.86
CA ALA A 141 22.73 -3.23 7.33
C ALA A 141 22.99 -4.75 7.35
N GLN A 142 23.60 -5.30 6.29
CA GLN A 142 23.95 -6.72 6.21
C GLN A 142 24.94 -7.13 7.31
N ALA A 143 25.97 -6.31 7.56
CA ALA A 143 26.92 -6.52 8.66
C ALA A 143 26.23 -6.52 10.05
N HIS A 144 25.11 -5.81 10.17
CA HIS A 144 24.26 -5.77 11.38
C HIS A 144 23.06 -6.73 11.32
N GLY A 145 23.13 -7.75 10.47
CA GLY A 145 22.21 -8.88 10.48
C GLY A 145 20.96 -8.74 9.62
N ALA A 146 20.89 -7.73 8.74
CA ALA A 146 19.87 -7.65 7.71
C ALA A 146 20.00 -8.79 6.67
N PHE A 147 18.92 -9.04 5.92
CA PHE A 147 18.85 -9.92 4.75
C PHE A 147 19.11 -11.42 4.97
N LYS A 148 19.17 -11.87 6.23
CA LYS A 148 19.47 -13.27 6.59
C LYS A 148 18.33 -14.25 6.34
N THR A 149 17.09 -13.76 6.30
CA THR A 149 15.88 -14.58 6.14
C THR A 149 15.19 -14.27 4.84
N SER A 150 14.37 -15.20 4.36
CA SER A 150 13.47 -14.95 3.24
C SER A 150 12.55 -13.78 3.55
N TYR A 151 12.26 -12.98 2.53
CA TYR A 151 11.27 -11.91 2.62
C TYR A 151 10.04 -12.36 1.84
N ALA A 152 9.14 -13.05 2.56
CA ALA A 152 8.06 -13.85 1.97
C ALA A 152 8.58 -14.89 0.96
N ASP A 153 8.24 -14.77 -0.32
CA ASP A 153 8.69 -15.65 -1.41
C ASP A 153 10.03 -15.22 -2.02
N LEU A 154 10.60 -14.07 -1.62
CA LEU A 154 11.95 -13.68 -2.03
C LEU A 154 13.01 -14.44 -1.20
N PRO A 155 14.02 -15.05 -1.86
CA PRO A 155 15.11 -15.70 -1.15
C PRO A 155 15.94 -14.69 -0.35
N PRO A 156 16.60 -15.13 0.74
CA PRO A 156 17.50 -14.26 1.51
C PRO A 156 18.67 -13.77 0.65
N LEU A 157 19.17 -12.56 0.94
CA LEU A 157 20.45 -12.05 0.40
C LEU A 157 21.55 -12.33 1.41
N ALA A 158 21.75 -13.61 1.71
CA ALA A 158 22.57 -14.07 2.84
C ALA A 158 24.08 -13.81 2.65
N THR A 159 24.54 -13.64 1.40
CA THR A 159 25.94 -13.35 1.09
C THR A 159 26.12 -11.93 0.57
N ARG A 160 27.35 -11.43 0.66
CA ARG A 160 27.71 -10.12 0.13
C ARG A 160 27.46 -10.06 -1.38
N GLU A 161 27.83 -11.10 -2.11
CA GLU A 161 27.68 -11.19 -3.56
C GLU A 161 26.21 -11.13 -3.98
N ALA A 162 25.32 -11.81 -3.24
CA ALA A 162 23.87 -11.75 -3.49
C ALA A 162 23.31 -10.32 -3.28
N LEU A 163 23.77 -9.62 -2.24
CA LEU A 163 23.37 -8.24 -2.00
C LEU A 163 23.94 -7.27 -3.05
N GLU A 164 25.21 -7.44 -3.46
CA GLU A 164 25.81 -6.61 -4.50
C GLU A 164 25.12 -6.79 -5.85
N HIS A 165 24.71 -8.02 -6.19
CA HIS A 165 23.90 -8.29 -7.37
C HIS A 165 22.53 -7.59 -7.28
N GLU A 166 21.84 -7.73 -6.16
CA GLU A 166 20.55 -7.06 -5.93
C GLU A 166 20.64 -5.53 -6.07
N LEU A 167 21.64 -4.92 -5.43
CA LEU A 167 21.87 -3.47 -5.50
C LEU A 167 22.12 -3.04 -6.95
N THR A 168 22.93 -3.79 -7.68
CA THR A 168 23.25 -3.52 -9.08
C THR A 168 22.00 -3.60 -9.96
N ASP A 169 21.19 -4.66 -9.82
CA ASP A 169 19.93 -4.85 -10.54
C ASP A 169 18.93 -3.72 -10.29
N LEU A 170 18.84 -3.26 -9.04
CA LEU A 170 17.90 -2.21 -8.63
C LEU A 170 18.41 -0.79 -8.90
N ARG A 171 19.64 -0.62 -9.41
CA ARG A 171 20.19 0.71 -9.72
C ARG A 171 19.37 1.45 -10.75
N GLY A 172 19.03 0.81 -11.87
CA GLY A 172 18.16 1.42 -12.89
C GLY A 172 16.75 1.70 -12.36
N PRO A 173 16.05 0.69 -11.84
CA PRO A 173 14.72 0.83 -11.25
C PRO A 173 14.59 1.93 -10.18
N LEU A 174 15.62 2.18 -9.36
CA LEU A 174 15.57 3.24 -8.35
C LEU A 174 16.01 4.61 -8.87
N PHE A 175 17.05 4.68 -9.72
CA PHE A 175 17.75 5.95 -10.00
C PHE A 175 17.63 6.46 -11.44
N ASP A 176 17.21 5.63 -12.39
CA ASP A 176 17.04 6.05 -13.78
C ASP A 176 15.60 6.51 -14.04
N PRO A 177 15.35 7.80 -14.34
CA PRO A 177 14.00 8.30 -14.60
C PRO A 177 13.36 7.71 -15.87
N SER A 178 14.15 7.13 -16.77
CA SER A 178 13.65 6.50 -18.01
C SER A 178 13.17 5.07 -17.83
N VAL A 179 13.58 4.41 -16.73
CA VAL A 179 13.14 3.05 -16.38
C VAL A 179 11.83 3.15 -15.62
N GLU A 180 10.77 2.54 -16.15
CA GLU A 180 9.43 2.53 -15.54
C GLU A 180 8.96 3.95 -15.16
N PRO A 181 8.88 4.91 -16.10
CA PRO A 181 8.63 6.33 -15.77
C PRO A 181 7.23 6.57 -15.20
N MET A 182 6.27 5.68 -15.47
CA MET A 182 4.90 5.79 -14.98
C MET A 182 4.31 4.42 -14.61
N THR A 183 3.58 4.37 -13.50
CA THR A 183 2.85 3.15 -13.10
C THR A 183 1.71 2.83 -14.05
N THR A 184 0.95 3.85 -14.46
CA THR A 184 -0.20 3.71 -15.34
C THR A 184 -0.17 4.82 -16.39
N ALA A 185 0.15 4.47 -17.63
CA ALA A 185 0.27 5.39 -18.74
C ALA A 185 -1.04 5.45 -19.55
N LYS A 186 -1.74 6.59 -19.51
CA LYS A 186 -2.93 6.84 -20.36
C LYS A 186 -2.60 7.45 -21.72
N THR A 187 -1.40 8.01 -21.85
CA THR A 187 -0.89 8.60 -23.09
C THR A 187 0.51 8.03 -23.33
N PRO A 188 0.62 6.89 -24.03
CA PRO A 188 1.89 6.20 -24.19
C PRO A 188 2.79 6.95 -25.19
N PRO A 189 4.13 6.80 -25.08
CA PRO A 189 5.04 7.31 -26.09
C PRO A 189 4.85 6.60 -27.44
N GLN A 190 5.34 7.21 -28.51
CA GLN A 190 5.24 6.64 -29.86
C GLN A 190 5.81 5.20 -29.90
N GLY A 191 5.07 4.28 -30.52
CA GLY A 191 5.48 2.89 -30.70
C GLY A 191 5.18 1.96 -29.52
N LYS A 192 4.55 2.46 -28.44
CA LYS A 192 4.00 1.64 -27.35
C LYS A 192 2.51 1.89 -27.18
N ASP A 193 1.79 0.90 -26.68
CA ASP A 193 0.44 1.11 -26.16
C ASP A 193 0.43 1.37 -24.64
N ILE A 194 -0.77 1.57 -24.08
CA ILE A 194 -0.97 1.87 -22.66
C ILE A 194 -0.49 0.75 -21.73
N LEU A 195 -0.49 -0.51 -22.18
CA LEU A 195 -0.03 -1.64 -21.36
C LEU A 195 1.50 -1.69 -21.36
N GLN A 196 2.11 -1.55 -22.53
CA GLN A 196 3.57 -1.57 -22.68
C GLN A 196 4.27 -0.34 -22.10
N ALA A 197 3.55 0.78 -21.97
CA ALA A 197 4.04 2.02 -21.38
C ALA A 197 3.83 2.11 -19.86
N SER A 198 3.05 1.22 -19.27
CA SER A 198 2.79 1.16 -17.82
C SER A 198 3.77 0.22 -17.12
N SER A 199 4.26 0.58 -15.94
CA SER A 199 5.14 -0.29 -15.14
C SER A 199 4.40 -1.32 -14.28
N ASN A 200 3.10 -1.08 -14.03
CA ASN A 200 2.28 -2.02 -13.29
C ASN A 200 2.31 -3.40 -13.96
N THR A 201 2.16 -4.44 -13.15
CA THR A 201 2.36 -5.83 -13.58
C THR A 201 1.04 -6.54 -13.82
N PHE A 202 -0.05 -5.81 -14.03
CA PHE A 202 -1.34 -6.40 -14.42
C PHE A 202 -1.26 -7.12 -15.77
N HIS A 203 -0.39 -6.63 -16.66
CA HIS A 203 -0.12 -7.19 -17.97
C HIS A 203 1.40 -7.22 -18.20
N GLN A 204 1.99 -8.39 -18.48
CA GLN A 204 3.44 -8.52 -18.68
C GLN A 204 3.78 -9.10 -20.06
N GLY A 205 4.54 -8.33 -20.84
CA GLY A 205 4.93 -8.72 -22.20
C GLY A 205 3.78 -8.69 -23.22
N VAL A 206 2.65 -8.11 -22.84
CA VAL A 206 1.39 -8.11 -23.60
C VAL A 206 1.12 -6.71 -24.18
N SER A 207 0.55 -6.66 -25.37
CA SER A 207 -0.03 -5.46 -25.99
C SER A 207 -1.57 -5.51 -26.02
N LEU A 208 -2.24 -4.38 -26.24
CA LEU A 208 -3.68 -4.34 -26.52
C LEU A 208 -4.08 -5.18 -27.73
N GLN A 209 -3.19 -5.28 -28.73
CA GLN A 209 -3.43 -6.09 -29.92
C GLN A 209 -3.46 -7.58 -29.59
N ASP A 210 -2.58 -8.03 -28.69
CA ASP A 210 -2.53 -9.43 -28.22
C ASP A 210 -3.83 -9.83 -27.51
N LEU A 211 -4.52 -8.87 -26.87
CA LEU A 211 -5.70 -9.14 -26.05
C LEU A 211 -7.03 -9.13 -26.83
N LYS A 212 -7.05 -8.76 -28.12
CA LYS A 212 -8.29 -8.68 -28.91
C LYS A 212 -9.07 -9.99 -29.00
N SER A 213 -8.38 -11.13 -28.93
CA SER A 213 -8.98 -12.46 -29.01
C SER A 213 -8.74 -13.29 -27.75
N PHE A 214 -8.22 -12.66 -26.69
CA PHE A 214 -7.98 -13.33 -25.41
C PHE A 214 -9.20 -13.14 -24.52
N GLU A 215 -9.84 -14.25 -24.15
CA GLU A 215 -10.92 -14.23 -23.17
C GLU A 215 -10.34 -14.30 -21.75
N GLU A 216 -10.51 -13.24 -20.99
CA GLU A 216 -10.09 -13.18 -19.58
C GLU A 216 -11.17 -13.80 -18.69
N ARG A 217 -10.82 -14.89 -18.00
CA ARG A 217 -11.71 -15.58 -17.07
C ARG A 217 -11.66 -14.99 -15.66
N TYR A 218 -10.53 -14.37 -15.30
CA TYR A 218 -10.28 -13.79 -13.98
C TYR A 218 -9.97 -12.29 -14.11
N PRO A 219 -10.94 -11.47 -14.55
CA PRO A 219 -10.70 -10.07 -14.88
C PRO A 219 -10.18 -9.27 -13.69
N LEU A 220 -10.68 -9.53 -12.48
CA LEU A 220 -10.30 -8.75 -11.30
C LEU A 220 -8.97 -9.22 -10.67
N ASN A 221 -8.73 -10.52 -10.62
CA ASN A 221 -7.71 -11.14 -9.78
C ASN A 221 -6.75 -12.05 -10.57
N SER A 222 -6.27 -11.56 -11.71
CA SER A 222 -5.16 -12.19 -12.44
C SER A 222 -4.21 -11.17 -13.04
N ARG A 223 -2.98 -11.61 -13.29
CA ARG A 223 -2.05 -10.98 -14.22
C ARG A 223 -2.15 -11.69 -15.56
N VAL A 224 -2.17 -10.95 -16.67
CA VAL A 224 -2.07 -11.56 -18.01
C VAL A 224 -0.62 -11.52 -18.46
N VAL A 225 -0.06 -12.66 -18.83
CA VAL A 225 1.34 -12.77 -19.27
C VAL A 225 1.42 -13.34 -20.67
N LYS A 226 2.35 -12.82 -21.46
CA LYS A 226 2.77 -13.42 -22.73
C LYS A 226 4.10 -14.13 -22.53
N ALA A 227 4.12 -15.44 -22.74
CA ALA A 227 5.32 -16.25 -22.65
C ALA A 227 6.24 -16.07 -23.88
N ALA A 228 7.47 -16.58 -23.79
CA ALA A 228 8.47 -16.46 -24.85
C ALA A 228 8.05 -17.16 -26.16
N ASP A 229 7.21 -18.19 -26.08
CA ASP A 229 6.63 -18.89 -27.24
C ASP A 229 5.44 -18.14 -27.86
N GLY A 230 5.08 -16.98 -27.31
CA GLY A 230 3.96 -16.15 -27.75
C GLY A 230 2.60 -16.53 -27.15
N SER A 231 2.51 -17.60 -26.34
CA SER A 231 1.27 -17.98 -25.67
C SER A 231 0.88 -16.96 -24.60
N ILE A 232 -0.44 -16.72 -24.46
CA ILE A 232 -1.00 -15.79 -23.48
C ILE A 232 -1.79 -16.58 -22.44
N ARG A 233 -1.60 -16.27 -21.16
CA ARG A 233 -2.31 -16.93 -20.06
C ARG A 233 -2.54 -15.99 -18.87
N GLU A 234 -3.48 -16.39 -18.01
CA GLU A 234 -3.72 -15.73 -16.73
C GLU A 234 -2.91 -16.39 -15.60
N GLU A 235 -2.16 -15.56 -14.86
CA GLU A 235 -1.59 -15.85 -13.55
C GLU A 235 -2.58 -15.40 -12.49
N VAL A 236 -3.46 -16.31 -12.09
CA VAL A 236 -4.54 -16.00 -11.17
C VAL A 236 -4.01 -15.88 -9.75
N TYR A 237 -4.49 -14.85 -9.04
CA TYR A 237 -4.16 -14.58 -7.64
C TYR A 237 -4.98 -15.51 -6.75
N ARG A 238 -4.35 -16.57 -6.21
CA ARG A 238 -5.04 -17.54 -5.33
C ARG A 238 -4.09 -18.32 -4.42
N ALA A 239 -4.56 -18.62 -3.22
CA ALA A 239 -3.90 -19.46 -2.22
C ALA A 239 -3.95 -20.95 -2.56
N GLY A 240 -4.91 -21.40 -3.38
CA GLY A 240 -5.22 -22.83 -3.57
C GLY A 240 -6.10 -23.38 -2.44
N THR A 241 -6.79 -24.50 -2.70
CA THR A 241 -7.66 -25.15 -1.71
C THR A 241 -6.91 -26.17 -0.86
N PRO A 242 -7.29 -26.37 0.43
CA PRO A 242 -6.66 -27.36 1.30
C PRO A 242 -6.75 -28.81 0.77
N ASP A 243 -7.79 -29.12 0.01
CA ASP A 243 -8.01 -30.44 -0.63
C ASP A 243 -7.21 -30.63 -1.93
N GLY A 244 -6.45 -29.63 -2.37
CA GLY A 244 -5.63 -29.67 -3.58
C GLY A 244 -6.40 -29.62 -4.89
N ARG A 245 -7.74 -29.48 -4.88
CA ARG A 245 -8.56 -29.40 -6.11
C ARG A 245 -8.32 -28.12 -6.89
N VAL A 246 -8.00 -27.02 -6.20
CA VAL A 246 -7.51 -25.79 -6.82
C VAL A 246 -6.05 -25.61 -6.44
N SER A 247 -5.17 -25.57 -7.44
CA SER A 247 -3.75 -25.33 -7.25
C SER A 247 -3.47 -23.91 -6.76
N THR A 248 -2.32 -23.73 -6.12
CA THR A 248 -1.78 -22.40 -5.79
C THR A 248 -1.56 -21.58 -7.06
N GLY A 249 -1.83 -20.28 -7.01
CA GLY A 249 -1.51 -19.34 -8.09
C GLY A 249 -0.50 -18.28 -7.65
N LEU A 250 -0.50 -17.16 -8.37
CA LEU A 250 0.32 -16.01 -8.02
C LEU A 250 -0.12 -15.45 -6.65
N TYR A 251 0.83 -14.94 -5.87
CA TYR A 251 0.64 -14.44 -4.49
C TYR A 251 0.16 -15.47 -3.46
N ALA A 252 0.21 -16.78 -3.74
CA ALA A 252 -0.26 -17.81 -2.81
C ALA A 252 0.38 -17.70 -1.41
N THR A 253 1.65 -17.31 -1.30
CA THR A 253 2.34 -17.10 -0.01
C THR A 253 1.60 -16.10 0.87
N TYR A 254 1.22 -14.94 0.32
CA TYR A 254 0.52 -13.88 1.03
C TYR A 254 -0.94 -14.24 1.32
N LEU A 255 -1.64 -14.79 0.33
CA LEU A 255 -3.05 -15.13 0.45
C LEU A 255 -3.29 -16.28 1.44
N LYS A 256 -2.38 -17.26 1.51
CA LYS A 256 -2.40 -18.29 2.56
C LYS A 256 -2.24 -17.65 3.94
N LYS A 257 -1.31 -16.71 4.08
CA LYS A 257 -1.09 -16.03 5.35
C LYS A 257 -2.29 -15.18 5.78
N ALA A 258 -2.93 -14.51 4.82
CA ALA A 258 -4.18 -13.80 5.04
C ALA A 258 -5.28 -14.77 5.51
N ASN A 259 -5.45 -15.92 4.84
CA ASN A 259 -6.42 -16.95 5.23
C ASN A 259 -6.20 -17.46 6.67
N GLU A 260 -4.96 -17.65 7.11
CA GLU A 260 -4.67 -18.03 8.50
C GLU A 260 -5.20 -16.99 9.51
N TYR A 261 -5.08 -15.71 9.21
CA TYR A 261 -5.58 -14.63 10.07
C TYR A 261 -7.09 -14.45 9.95
N LEU A 262 -7.64 -14.59 8.74
CA LEU A 262 -9.09 -14.58 8.51
C LEU A 262 -9.78 -15.73 9.24
N ASP A 263 -9.19 -16.93 9.30
CA ASP A 263 -9.77 -18.04 10.09
C ASP A 263 -9.81 -17.72 11.60
N LYS A 264 -8.81 -17.00 12.12
CA LYS A 264 -8.82 -16.52 13.52
C LYS A 264 -9.86 -15.43 13.73
N ALA A 265 -10.02 -14.51 12.78
CA ALA A 265 -11.07 -13.50 12.79
C ALA A 265 -12.46 -14.16 12.79
N ARG A 266 -12.68 -15.13 11.90
CA ARG A 266 -13.92 -15.90 11.78
C ARG A 266 -14.32 -16.60 13.08
N ALA A 267 -13.35 -17.13 13.82
CA ALA A 267 -13.60 -17.85 15.08
C ALA A 267 -14.15 -16.95 16.20
N VAL A 268 -13.99 -15.63 16.10
CA VAL A 268 -14.46 -14.65 17.09
C VAL A 268 -15.56 -13.73 16.54
N ALA A 269 -15.90 -13.84 15.26
CA ALA A 269 -16.92 -13.02 14.61
C ALA A 269 -18.35 -13.43 15.02
N ASP A 270 -19.31 -12.52 14.80
CA ASP A 270 -20.72 -12.88 14.83
C ASP A 270 -21.11 -13.80 13.66
N PRO A 271 -22.19 -14.60 13.76
CA PRO A 271 -22.50 -15.62 12.77
C PRO A 271 -22.60 -15.11 11.31
N ALA A 272 -23.20 -13.93 11.11
CA ALA A 272 -23.30 -13.30 9.78
C ALA A 272 -21.90 -12.94 9.25
N GLN A 273 -21.13 -12.19 10.02
CA GLN A 273 -19.77 -11.82 9.65
C GLN A 273 -18.81 -13.01 9.52
N ALA A 274 -19.00 -14.07 10.30
CA ALA A 274 -18.24 -15.31 10.16
C ALA A 274 -18.49 -15.97 8.79
N THR A 275 -19.69 -15.83 8.24
CA THR A 275 -20.04 -16.26 6.87
C THR A 275 -19.30 -15.41 5.85
N VAL A 276 -19.37 -14.08 5.98
CA VAL A 276 -18.65 -13.14 5.11
C VAL A 276 -17.15 -13.43 5.07
N ILE A 277 -16.52 -13.65 6.23
CA ILE A 277 -15.09 -13.99 6.31
C ILE A 277 -14.82 -15.35 5.65
N ALA A 278 -15.71 -16.34 5.80
CA ALA A 278 -15.56 -17.63 5.14
C ALA A 278 -15.63 -17.51 3.61
N ASP A 279 -16.51 -16.66 3.08
CA ASP A 279 -16.61 -16.41 1.64
C ASP A 279 -15.37 -15.69 1.10
N LEU A 280 -14.78 -14.75 1.84
CA LEU A 280 -13.51 -14.15 1.44
C LEU A 280 -12.38 -15.19 1.41
N ILE A 281 -12.28 -16.05 2.45
CA ILE A 281 -11.32 -17.15 2.46
C ILE A 281 -11.52 -18.03 1.23
N ARG A 282 -12.77 -18.33 0.88
CA ARG A 282 -13.11 -19.12 -0.30
C ARG A 282 -12.63 -18.45 -1.59
N PHE A 283 -12.91 -17.17 -1.77
CA PHE A 283 -12.40 -16.38 -2.91
C PHE A 283 -10.87 -16.41 -2.98
N TYR A 284 -10.17 -16.26 -1.86
CA TYR A 284 -8.71 -16.37 -1.85
C TYR A 284 -8.20 -17.77 -2.18
N GLN A 285 -8.89 -18.82 -1.79
CA GLN A 285 -8.51 -20.19 -2.14
C GLN A 285 -8.70 -20.48 -3.63
N THR A 286 -9.82 -20.07 -4.21
CA THR A 286 -10.22 -20.45 -5.57
C THR A 286 -9.80 -19.45 -6.63
N GLY A 287 -9.81 -18.16 -6.29
CA GLY A 287 -9.80 -17.05 -7.22
C GLY A 287 -11.05 -16.93 -8.10
N ASP A 288 -12.13 -17.69 -7.88
CA ASP A 288 -13.30 -17.68 -8.77
C ASP A 288 -14.12 -16.38 -8.62
N PRO A 289 -14.44 -15.66 -9.72
CA PRO A 289 -15.28 -14.46 -9.66
C PRO A 289 -16.64 -14.69 -8.98
N LYS A 290 -17.19 -15.91 -9.00
CA LYS A 290 -18.43 -16.24 -8.30
C LYS A 290 -18.28 -16.19 -6.78
N ASP A 291 -17.13 -16.61 -6.26
CA ASP A 291 -16.85 -16.56 -4.83
C ASP A 291 -16.70 -15.09 -4.38
N TRP A 292 -16.16 -14.21 -5.23
CA TRP A 292 -16.13 -12.75 -4.99
C TRP A 292 -17.54 -12.15 -4.93
N LEU A 293 -18.42 -12.53 -5.86
CA LEU A 293 -19.81 -12.07 -5.87
C LEU A 293 -20.58 -12.56 -4.65
N GLN A 294 -20.34 -13.81 -4.20
CA GLN A 294 -20.94 -14.34 -2.98
C GLN A 294 -20.47 -13.55 -1.75
N PHE A 295 -19.16 -13.37 -1.60
CA PHE A 295 -18.58 -12.52 -0.55
C PHE A 295 -19.24 -11.14 -0.52
N GLY A 296 -19.31 -10.46 -1.67
CA GLY A 296 -19.91 -9.12 -1.75
C GLY A 296 -21.41 -9.10 -1.42
N ALA A 297 -22.15 -10.14 -1.81
CA ALA A 297 -23.57 -10.26 -1.52
C ALA A 297 -23.85 -10.46 -0.03
N ASP A 298 -23.00 -11.19 0.69
CA ASP A 298 -23.16 -11.39 2.13
C ASP A 298 -22.58 -10.22 2.93
N TRP A 299 -21.47 -9.62 2.48
CA TRP A 299 -20.88 -8.43 3.07
C TRP A 299 -21.85 -7.24 3.10
N VAL A 300 -22.58 -6.97 2.00
CA VAL A 300 -23.54 -5.84 1.95
C VAL A 300 -24.75 -6.02 2.90
N ARG A 301 -24.98 -7.25 3.41
CA ARG A 301 -26.06 -7.54 4.38
C ARG A 301 -25.57 -7.59 5.82
N ASP A 302 -24.26 -7.61 6.04
CA ASP A 302 -23.66 -7.60 7.37
C ASP A 302 -23.70 -6.18 7.95
N ASP A 303 -24.02 -6.07 9.25
CA ASP A 303 -24.12 -4.81 9.98
C ASP A 303 -23.32 -4.91 11.29
N ALA A 304 -22.09 -5.42 11.17
CA ALA A 304 -21.19 -5.61 12.30
C ALA A 304 -20.54 -4.28 12.74
N PRO A 305 -20.27 -4.08 14.05
CA PRO A 305 -19.65 -2.86 14.54
C PRO A 305 -18.16 -2.73 14.15
N VAL A 306 -17.53 -3.83 13.78
CA VAL A 306 -16.21 -3.88 13.13
C VAL A 306 -16.45 -4.35 11.72
N ASP A 307 -15.97 -3.61 10.73
CA ASP A 307 -16.13 -3.94 9.32
C ASP A 307 -14.76 -3.92 8.60
N PHE A 308 -14.69 -4.50 7.42
CA PHE A 308 -13.46 -4.59 6.64
C PHE A 308 -13.71 -4.67 5.14
N ALA A 309 -12.74 -4.16 4.38
CA ALA A 309 -12.52 -4.57 3.00
C ALA A 309 -11.14 -5.22 2.91
N ASN A 310 -11.02 -6.31 2.16
CA ASN A 310 -9.74 -6.99 1.95
C ASN A 310 -9.83 -7.82 0.66
N GLY A 311 -9.06 -7.46 -0.37
CA GLY A 311 -9.23 -8.07 -1.70
C GLY A 311 -8.56 -7.32 -2.84
N PHE A 312 -8.94 -7.69 -4.06
CA PHE A 312 -8.58 -6.99 -5.29
C PHE A 312 -9.78 -6.17 -5.73
N ILE A 313 -9.77 -4.86 -5.49
CA ILE A 313 -11.01 -4.07 -5.50
C ILE A 313 -10.99 -3.03 -6.62
N GLU A 314 -10.16 -2.00 -6.49
CA GLU A 314 -10.20 -0.85 -7.39
C GLU A 314 -9.36 -1.07 -8.64
N VAL A 315 -9.93 -0.73 -9.80
CA VAL A 315 -9.34 -0.97 -11.13
C VAL A 315 -8.61 0.25 -11.72
N TYR A 316 -8.54 1.36 -10.98
CA TYR A 316 -7.98 2.63 -11.48
C TYR A 316 -6.51 2.56 -11.90
N ARG A 317 -5.76 1.64 -11.31
CA ARG A 317 -4.32 1.46 -11.56
C ARG A 317 -4.05 0.61 -12.79
N ASP A 318 -5.05 -0.12 -13.31
CA ASP A 318 -4.96 -0.78 -14.61
C ASP A 318 -5.34 0.21 -15.71
N ALA A 319 -4.48 0.37 -16.72
CA ALA A 319 -4.75 1.26 -17.84
C ALA A 319 -5.99 0.83 -18.66
N ARG A 320 -6.36 -0.46 -18.62
CA ARG A 320 -7.61 -0.98 -19.19
C ARG A 320 -8.81 -0.90 -18.24
N GLY A 321 -8.60 -0.65 -16.96
CA GLY A 321 -9.66 -0.65 -15.95
C GLY A 321 -10.29 -2.03 -15.71
N ALA A 322 -9.56 -3.12 -15.89
CA ALA A 322 -10.04 -4.49 -15.69
C ALA A 322 -9.49 -5.12 -14.40
N LYS A 323 -8.20 -4.98 -14.13
CA LYS A 323 -7.52 -5.65 -13.01
C LYS A 323 -7.68 -4.88 -11.69
N GLY A 324 -8.04 -5.59 -10.63
CA GLY A 324 -8.19 -5.06 -9.28
C GLY A 324 -6.84 -4.96 -8.56
N SER A 325 -6.60 -3.80 -7.96
CA SER A 325 -5.46 -3.60 -7.07
C SER A 325 -5.74 -4.16 -5.67
N SER A 326 -4.70 -4.75 -5.06
CA SER A 326 -4.72 -5.25 -3.69
C SER A 326 -4.97 -4.08 -2.73
N GLN A 327 -6.03 -4.19 -1.93
CA GLN A 327 -6.47 -3.15 -1.02
C GLN A 327 -7.06 -3.77 0.23
N SER A 328 -6.84 -3.11 1.38
CA SER A 328 -7.56 -3.43 2.59
C SER A 328 -7.71 -2.24 3.53
N PHE A 329 -8.80 -2.25 4.30
CA PHE A 329 -8.98 -1.44 5.49
C PHE A 329 -9.83 -2.21 6.51
N VAL A 330 -9.70 -1.83 7.78
CA VAL A 330 -10.56 -2.29 8.88
C VAL A 330 -11.10 -1.05 9.56
N THR A 331 -12.41 -1.03 9.78
CA THR A 331 -13.14 0.12 10.34
C THR A 331 -13.89 -0.29 11.59
N VAL A 332 -14.15 0.69 12.44
CA VAL A 332 -15.02 0.55 13.60
C VAL A 332 -16.10 1.60 13.49
N THR A 333 -17.34 1.21 13.66
CA THR A 333 -18.49 2.11 13.55
C THR A 333 -18.40 3.26 14.57
N ASP A 334 -18.50 4.49 14.08
CA ASP A 334 -18.64 5.69 14.90
C ASP A 334 -20.13 6.01 15.08
N LYS A 335 -20.70 5.62 16.22
CA LYS A 335 -22.14 5.72 16.48
C LYS A 335 -22.68 7.16 16.32
N PRO A 336 -22.06 8.21 16.90
CA PRO A 336 -22.48 9.59 16.67
C PRO A 336 -22.60 9.99 15.19
N VAL A 337 -21.61 9.62 14.37
CA VAL A 337 -21.63 9.94 12.93
C VAL A 337 -22.66 9.08 12.19
N THR A 338 -22.74 7.79 12.52
CA THR A 338 -23.69 6.84 11.90
C THR A 338 -25.14 7.28 12.08
N ASP A 339 -25.54 7.78 13.24
CA ASP A 339 -26.92 8.24 13.48
C ASP A 339 -27.34 9.36 12.51
N ALA A 340 -26.40 10.24 12.10
CA ALA A 340 -26.66 11.27 11.09
C ALA A 340 -26.73 10.68 9.67
N MET A 341 -25.84 9.74 9.35
CA MET A 341 -25.80 9.07 8.04
C MET A 341 -27.05 8.22 7.80
N VAL A 342 -27.55 7.53 8.82
CA VAL A 342 -28.80 6.75 8.75
C VAL A 342 -29.99 7.65 8.40
N LYS A 343 -30.09 8.84 9.00
CA LYS A 343 -31.17 9.80 8.66
C LYS A 343 -31.08 10.27 7.21
N LEU A 344 -29.86 10.49 6.69
CA LEU A 344 -29.65 10.82 5.29
C LEU A 344 -30.12 9.66 4.39
N ALA A 345 -29.72 8.42 4.71
CA ALA A 345 -30.09 7.22 3.95
C ALA A 345 -31.61 6.97 3.95
N GLN A 346 -32.29 7.20 5.07
CA GLN A 346 -33.76 7.10 5.16
C GLN A 346 -34.50 8.07 4.23
N ASN A 347 -33.84 9.17 3.82
CA ASN A 347 -34.39 10.16 2.90
C ASN A 347 -33.88 9.99 1.45
N ALA A 348 -33.16 8.90 1.14
CA ALA A 348 -32.57 8.69 -0.19
C ALA A 348 -33.60 8.80 -1.33
N ALA A 349 -34.78 8.19 -1.17
CA ALA A 349 -35.85 8.25 -2.19
C ALA A 349 -36.35 9.68 -2.45
N TYR A 350 -36.40 10.52 -1.40
CA TYR A 350 -36.76 11.93 -1.55
C TYR A 350 -35.71 12.69 -2.38
N PHE A 351 -34.42 12.50 -2.07
CA PHE A 351 -33.35 13.17 -2.82
C PHE A 351 -33.29 12.69 -4.27
N GLU A 352 -33.48 11.40 -4.52
CA GLU A 352 -33.54 10.85 -5.87
C GLU A 352 -34.68 11.46 -6.69
N GLN A 353 -35.87 11.61 -6.09
CA GLN A 353 -37.01 12.25 -6.75
C GLN A 353 -36.76 13.74 -7.06
N LYS A 354 -35.86 14.40 -6.33
CA LYS A 354 -35.57 15.84 -6.47
C LYS A 354 -34.27 16.12 -7.23
N ALA A 355 -33.58 15.10 -7.73
CA ALA A 355 -32.40 15.28 -8.57
C ALA A 355 -32.77 16.08 -9.84
N PRO A 356 -31.93 17.05 -10.26
CA PRO A 356 -32.21 17.94 -11.38
C PRO A 356 -32.13 17.26 -12.75
#